data_AF-A0A8T3SS41-F1
#
_entry.id   AF-A0A8T3SS41-F1
#
_cell.length_a   1.000
_cell.length_b   1.000
_cell.length_c   1.000
_cell.angle_alpha   90.00
_cell.angle_beta   90.00
_cell.angle_gamma   90.00
#
_symmetry.space_group_name_H-M   'P 1'
#
loop_
_entity.id
_entity.type
_entity.pdbx_description
1 polymer ?
#
loop_
_entity_poly.entity_id
_entity_poly.type
_entity_poly.pdbx_seq_one_letter_code
_entity_poly.pdbx_strand_id
1 'polypeptide(L)' 'MDHEFVILKTDTLAKDLPLVDGVVVEDDFSPVGEVPETAAGKSGTFSATLAAGHYAIICNILGHVSQGMVIDFTVN' A
#
# COMPACT_ATOMS: atom_id res chain seq x y z
N MET A 1 17.10 4.21 -3.90
CA MET A 1 15.88 3.41 -4.02
C MET A 1 14.76 4.28 -3.55
N ASP A 2 13.69 4.36 -4.34
CA ASP A 2 12.52 5.14 -3.98
C ASP A 2 11.52 4.24 -3.24
N HIS A 3 10.60 4.87 -2.52
CA HIS A 3 9.52 4.19 -1.83
C HIS A 3 8.23 4.97 -2.05
N GLU A 4 7.12 4.26 -2.17
CA GLU A 4 5.79 4.85 -2.14
C GLU A 4 4.99 4.30 -0.98
N PHE A 5 3.83 4.90 -0.76
CA PHE A 5 2.94 4.53 0.32
C PHE A 5 1.52 4.48 -0.22
N VAL A 6 0.96 3.29 -0.38
CA VAL A 6 -0.40 3.08 -0.89
C VAL A 6 -1.25 2.46 0.20
N ILE A 7 -2.46 2.96 0.41
CA ILE A 7 -3.43 2.38 1.34
C ILE A 7 -4.59 1.77 0.56
N LEU A 8 -4.79 0.47 0.70
CA LEU A 8 -5.86 -0.29 0.07
C LEU A 8 -6.86 -0.75 1.14
N LYS A 9 -8.15 -0.44 0.98
CA LYS A 9 -9.18 -1.09 1.79
C LYS A 9 -9.45 -2.49 1.24
N THR A 10 -9.23 -3.52 2.07
CA THR A 10 -9.35 -4.92 1.64
C THR A 10 -9.49 -5.83 2.84
N ASP A 11 -10.14 -6.98 2.68
CA ASP A 11 -10.13 -8.06 3.69
C ASP A 11 -8.95 -9.03 3.48
N THR A 12 -8.18 -8.86 2.41
CA THR A 12 -6.97 -9.64 2.13
C THR A 12 -5.81 -9.12 2.95
N LEU A 13 -5.06 -10.01 3.60
CA LEU A 13 -3.83 -9.62 4.30
C LEU A 13 -2.82 -9.04 3.31
N ALA A 14 -2.09 -8.01 3.72
CA ALA A 14 -1.20 -7.25 2.85
C ALA A 14 -0.13 -8.12 2.18
N LYS A 15 0.38 -9.14 2.88
CA LYS A 15 1.34 -10.13 2.36
C LYS A 15 0.76 -11.13 1.35
N ASP A 16 -0.56 -11.26 1.32
CA ASP A 16 -1.29 -12.22 0.50
C ASP A 16 -1.99 -11.53 -0.70
N LEU A 17 -1.72 -10.22 -0.90
CA LEU A 17 -2.22 -9.48 -2.05
C LEU A 17 -1.75 -10.09 -3.37
N PRO A 18 -2.63 -10.21 -4.38
CA PRO A 18 -2.27 -10.73 -5.69
C PRO A 18 -1.31 -9.78 -6.39
N LEU A 19 -0.30 -10.36 -7.05
CA LEU A 19 0.66 -9.62 -7.87
C LEU A 19 0.49 -9.99 -9.34
N VAL A 20 0.46 -8.97 -10.19
CA VAL A 20 0.54 -9.07 -11.65
C VAL A 20 1.85 -8.40 -12.05
N ASP A 21 2.72 -9.14 -12.74
CA ASP A 21 4.06 -8.67 -13.11
C ASP A 21 4.91 -8.09 -11.95
N GLY A 22 4.66 -8.58 -10.73
CA GLY A 22 5.43 -8.22 -9.53
C GLY A 22 4.94 -6.96 -8.80
N VAL A 23 3.78 -6.44 -9.17
CA VAL A 23 3.08 -5.32 -8.51
C VAL A 23 1.61 -5.66 -8.26
N VAL A 24 0.98 -4.99 -7.30
CA VAL A 24 -0.46 -5.04 -7.07
C VAL A 24 -1.15 -4.15 -8.11
N VAL A 25 -2.22 -4.64 -8.73
CA VAL A 25 -3.08 -3.81 -9.60
C VAL A 25 -4.03 -3.04 -8.69
N GLU A 26 -3.67 -1.80 -8.33
CA GLU A 26 -4.39 -1.02 -7.33
C GLU A 26 -5.85 -0.72 -7.70
N ASP A 27 -6.13 -0.64 -9.01
CA ASP A 27 -7.49 -0.45 -9.56
C ASP A 27 -8.44 -1.62 -9.26
N ASP A 28 -7.90 -2.82 -8.97
CA ASP A 28 -8.71 -3.96 -8.50
C ASP A 28 -9.18 -3.77 -7.05
N PHE A 29 -8.65 -2.76 -6.36
CA PHE A 29 -9.01 -2.38 -5.01
C PHE A 29 -9.72 -1.02 -5.01
N SER A 30 -10.12 -0.55 -3.84
CA SER A 30 -10.51 0.84 -3.64
C SER A 30 -9.37 1.55 -2.89
N PRO A 31 -8.39 2.14 -3.61
CA PRO A 31 -7.31 2.89 -2.99
C PRO A 31 -7.91 4.04 -2.19
N VAL A 32 -7.52 4.15 -0.94
CA VAL A 32 -7.90 5.29 -0.10
C VAL A 32 -7.08 6.51 -0.47
N GLY A 33 -5.83 6.28 -0.86
CA GLY A 33 -4.89 7.28 -1.34
C GLY A 33 -3.46 6.81 -1.20
N GLU A 34 -2.56 7.68 -1.64
CA GLU A 34 -1.14 7.37 -1.77
C GLU A 34 -0.23 8.56 -1.44
N VAL A 35 1.02 8.25 -1.14
CA VAL A 35 2.17 9.13 -1.37
C VAL A 35 2.98 8.50 -2.50
N PRO A 36 3.22 9.21 -3.61
CA PRO A 36 3.95 8.67 -4.75
C PRO A 36 5.43 8.45 -4.41
N GLU A 37 6.19 7.95 -5.37
CA GLU A 37 7.59 7.59 -5.22
C GLU A 37 8.41 8.72 -4.59
N THR A 38 8.98 8.40 -3.44
CA THR A 38 9.71 9.29 -2.56
C THR A 38 11.15 8.82 -2.46
N ALA A 39 12.06 9.65 -2.96
CA ALA A 39 13.49 9.37 -2.92
C ALA A 39 14.08 9.44 -1.49
N ALA A 40 15.24 8.82 -1.30
CA ALA A 40 15.96 8.86 -0.03
C ALA A 40 16.20 10.30 0.47
N GLY A 41 15.92 10.56 1.75
CA GLY A 41 16.03 11.88 2.36
C GLY A 41 14.89 12.85 2.00
N LYS A 42 13.85 12.39 1.29
CA LYS A 42 12.59 13.10 1.07
C LYS A 42 11.47 12.49 1.91
N SER A 43 10.37 13.22 2.01
CA SER A 43 9.17 12.80 2.71
C SER A 43 7.94 13.31 1.96
N GLY A 44 6.85 12.54 1.99
CA GLY A 44 5.52 13.00 1.63
C GLY A 44 4.54 12.76 2.77
N THR A 45 3.39 13.43 2.69
CA THR A 45 2.34 13.33 3.71
C THR A 45 1.01 13.12 3.01
N PHE A 46 0.23 12.18 3.54
CA PHE A 46 -1.14 11.92 3.14
C PHE A 46 -2.04 11.92 4.39
N SER A 47 -3.26 12.43 4.23
CA SER A 47 -4.27 12.46 5.29
C SER A 47 -5.60 11.97 4.72
N ALA A 48 -6.20 10.98 5.38
CA ALA A 48 -7.55 10.51 5.07
C ALA A 48 -8.32 10.15 6.33
N THR A 49 -9.64 10.14 6.20
CA THR A 49 -10.54 9.57 7.19
C THR A 49 -10.85 8.13 6.79
N LEU A 50 -10.50 7.19 7.67
CA LEU A 50 -10.72 5.76 7.45
C LEU A 50 -11.99 5.31 8.19
N ALA A 51 -12.83 4.54 7.50
CA ALA A 51 -13.91 3.82 8.15
C ALA A 51 -13.35 2.59 8.89
N ALA A 52 -14.13 2.03 9.83
CA ALA A 52 -13.76 0.76 10.45
C ALA A 52 -13.52 -0.34 9.40
N GLY A 53 -12.54 -1.20 9.66
CA GLY A 53 -12.16 -2.31 8.79
C GLY A 53 -10.65 -2.53 8.69
N HIS A 54 -10.29 -3.44 7.79
CA HIS A 54 -8.93 -3.83 7.48
C HIS A 54 -8.39 -3.08 6.25
N TYR A 55 -7.11 -2.74 6.31
CA TYR A 55 -6.37 -2.04 5.27
C TYR A 55 -5.02 -2.70 5.08
N ALA A 56 -4.62 -2.87 3.82
CA ALA A 56 -3.26 -3.20 3.46
C ALA A 56 -2.53 -1.90 3.09
N ILE A 57 -1.39 -1.67 3.73
CA ILE A 57 -0.50 -0.55 3.41
C ILE A 57 0.75 -1.14 2.78
N ILE A 58 1.10 -0.68 1.58
CA ILE A 58 2.17 -1.26 0.77
C ILE A 58 3.05 -0.20 0.14
N CYS A 59 4.27 -0.59 -0.21
CA CYS A 59 5.03 0.04 -1.28
C CYS A 59 4.87 -0.84 -2.52
N ASN A 60 4.19 -0.34 -3.55
CA ASN A 60 3.82 -1.10 -4.74
C ASN A 60 4.87 -1.07 -5.88
N ILE A 61 6.01 -0.41 -5.66
CA ILE A 61 7.18 -0.49 -6.54
C ILE A 61 7.54 -1.95 -6.79
N LEU A 62 7.90 -2.27 -8.04
CA LEU A 62 8.22 -3.62 -8.50
C LEU A 62 9.09 -4.40 -7.49
N GLY A 63 8.52 -5.50 -6.98
CA GLY A 63 9.19 -6.42 -6.07
C GLY A 63 9.22 -5.99 -4.59
N HIS A 64 8.75 -4.80 -4.22
CA HIS A 64 8.76 -4.37 -2.81
C HIS A 64 7.72 -5.11 -1.98
N VAL A 65 6.54 -5.37 -2.53
CA VAL A 65 5.50 -6.19 -1.88
C VAL A 65 6.02 -7.61 -1.61
N SER A 66 6.61 -8.26 -2.63
CA SER A 66 7.11 -9.64 -2.49
C SER A 66 8.32 -9.77 -1.56
N GLN A 67 9.06 -8.68 -1.33
CA GLN A 67 10.14 -8.59 -0.35
C GLN A 67 9.65 -8.22 1.06
N GLY A 68 8.33 -8.06 1.25
CA GLY A 68 7.71 -7.84 2.55
C GLY A 68 7.55 -6.38 2.95
N MET A 69 7.63 -5.44 2.01
CA MET A 69 7.35 -4.02 2.27
C MET A 69 5.84 -3.76 2.32
N VAL A 70 5.19 -4.41 3.28
CA VAL A 70 3.75 -4.44 3.50
C VAL A 70 3.44 -4.38 4.99
N ILE A 71 2.28 -3.86 5.34
CA ILE A 71 1.76 -3.91 6.71
C ILE A 71 0.22 -3.93 6.71
N ASP A 72 -0.34 -4.73 7.60
CA ASP A 72 -1.78 -4.73 7.90
C ASP A 72 -2.11 -3.63 8.91
N PHE A 73 -3.19 -2.89 8.65
CA PHE A 73 -3.67 -1.82 9.51
C PHE A 73 -5.18 -1.97 9.75
N THR A 74 -5.60 -1.96 11.02
CA THR A 74 -7.00 -2.13 11.41
C THR A 74 -7.53 -0.87 12.09
N VAL A 75 -8.69 -0.42 11.64
CA VAL A 75 -9.48 0.65 12.27
C VAL A 75 -10.67 0.02 12.98
N ASN A 76 -10.82 0.27 14.29
CA ASN A 76 -11.89 -0.27 15.14
C ASN A 76 -12.97 0.78 15.44
#